data_AF-F2CB07-F1
#
_entry.id   AF-F2CB07-F1
#
_cell.length_a   1.000
_cell.length_b   1.000
_cell.length_c   1.000
_cell.angle_alpha   90.00
_cell.angle_beta   90.00
_cell.angle_gamma   90.00
#
_symmetry.space_group_name_H-M   'P 1'
#
loop_
_entity.id
_entity.type
_entity.pdbx_description
1 polymer ?
#
loop_
_entity_poly.entity_id
_entity_poly.type
_entity_poly.pdbx_seq_one_letter_code
_entity_poly.pdbx_strand_id
1 'polypeptide(L)'
;MSDCLKGLSDALLFNFQRTIFNLDCQSYCSIFIYLKHNIEKDRTRFKQHFVVKNIIQRFVVFVNVFLKKFKNFLKRGYLMFPERLKKLRKAAGMSQKNLALKLNTSQQNINYWENGQRNPKREKLIETADFFDVSVDYLLGNTDEKKPVLETAQILFRKTVDDFNLTKEQQEQFKIDIDNFIEMRRKAFEEEQD
;
A
#
# COMPACT_ATOMS: atom_id res chain seq x y z
N MET A 1 -2.54 -7.36 39.35
CA MET A 1 -3.45 -7.96 38.33
C MET A 1 -2.75 -9.00 37.45
N SER A 2 -1.43 -9.25 37.58
CA SER A 2 -0.72 -10.35 36.91
C SER A 2 -0.70 -11.65 37.71
N ASP A 3 -0.73 -11.60 39.04
CA ASP A 3 -0.54 -12.80 39.87
C ASP A 3 -1.86 -13.52 40.22
N CYS A 4 -2.98 -12.80 40.11
CA CYS A 4 -4.31 -13.38 40.29
C CYS A 4 -4.78 -14.19 39.07
N LEU A 5 -4.23 -13.91 37.88
CA LEU A 5 -4.56 -14.64 36.64
C LEU A 5 -3.72 -15.92 36.45
N LYS A 6 -2.56 -16.03 37.09
CA LYS A 6 -1.76 -17.27 37.11
C LYS A 6 -2.32 -18.31 38.08
N GLY A 7 -2.85 -17.91 39.23
CA GLY A 7 -3.50 -18.84 40.17
C GLY A 7 -4.84 -19.41 39.67
N LEU A 8 -5.51 -18.70 38.75
CA LEU A 8 -6.79 -19.12 38.17
C LEU A 8 -6.63 -20.13 37.03
N SER A 9 -5.51 -20.16 36.29
CA SER A 9 -5.30 -21.21 35.27
C SER A 9 -5.02 -22.57 35.91
N ASP A 10 -4.27 -22.56 37.01
CA ASP A 10 -3.71 -23.80 37.58
C ASP A 10 -4.70 -24.48 38.55
N ALA A 11 -5.58 -23.71 39.20
CA ALA A 11 -6.68 -24.25 40.02
C ALA A 11 -7.87 -24.77 39.21
N LEU A 12 -8.12 -24.21 38.02
CA LEU A 12 -9.17 -24.68 37.09
C LEU A 12 -8.76 -25.93 36.31
N LEU A 13 -7.48 -26.09 35.99
CA LEU A 13 -7.00 -27.28 35.28
C LEU A 13 -6.92 -28.51 36.21
N PHE A 14 -6.68 -28.31 37.52
CA PHE A 14 -6.52 -29.42 38.47
C PHE A 14 -7.84 -29.91 39.11
N ASN A 15 -8.85 -29.04 39.30
CA ASN A 15 -10.13 -29.44 39.89
C ASN A 15 -11.17 -29.93 38.87
N PHE A 16 -10.99 -29.67 37.58
CA PHE A 16 -11.93 -30.12 36.54
C PHE A 16 -11.85 -31.63 36.25
N GLN A 17 -10.78 -32.30 36.68
CA GLN A 17 -10.58 -33.74 36.44
C GLN A 17 -11.00 -34.66 37.61
N ARG A 18 -11.51 -34.16 38.74
CA ARG A 18 -11.71 -35.04 39.92
C ARG A 18 -13.00 -34.89 40.72
N THR A 19 -13.98 -34.07 40.30
CA THR A 19 -15.18 -33.85 41.14
C THR A 19 -16.48 -33.74 40.34
N ILE A 20 -16.70 -34.62 39.36
CA ILE A 20 -18.05 -34.92 38.84
C ILE A 20 -18.28 -36.43 38.89
N PHE A 21 -17.96 -37.05 40.03
CA PHE A 21 -18.52 -38.32 40.45
C PHE A 21 -18.66 -38.25 41.97
N ASN A 22 -19.89 -38.38 42.46
CA ASN A 22 -20.33 -38.47 43.87
C ASN A 22 -20.43 -37.17 44.68
N LEU A 23 -21.34 -36.27 44.28
CA LEU A 23 -21.97 -35.34 45.23
C LEU A 23 -23.48 -35.58 45.19
N ASP A 24 -24.11 -35.76 46.35
CA ASP A 24 -25.55 -36.04 46.44
C ASP A 24 -26.36 -34.76 46.20
N CYS A 25 -27.63 -34.94 45.79
CA CYS A 25 -28.50 -33.89 45.23
C CYS A 25 -28.65 -32.64 46.13
N GLN A 26 -28.49 -32.76 47.45
CA GLN A 26 -28.54 -31.64 48.39
C GLN A 26 -27.32 -30.70 48.28
N SER A 27 -26.13 -31.21 47.97
CA SER A 27 -24.93 -30.39 47.78
C SER A 27 -25.00 -29.55 46.51
N TYR A 28 -25.65 -30.08 45.45
CA TYR A 28 -25.90 -29.33 44.22
C TYR A 28 -26.82 -28.13 44.45
N CYS A 29 -27.83 -28.25 45.31
CA CYS A 29 -28.78 -27.17 45.57
C CYS A 29 -28.10 -25.98 46.27
N SER A 30 -27.22 -26.26 47.24
CA SER A 30 -26.43 -25.23 47.95
C SER A 30 -25.41 -24.55 47.03
N ILE A 31 -24.73 -25.33 46.16
CA ILE A 31 -23.82 -24.79 45.14
C ILE A 31 -24.58 -23.95 44.12
N PHE A 32 -25.79 -24.35 43.71
CA PHE A 32 -26.61 -23.62 42.76
C PHE A 32 -27.13 -22.29 43.34
N ILE A 33 -27.51 -22.26 44.63
CA ILE A 33 -27.91 -21.02 45.32
C ILE A 33 -26.71 -20.06 45.47
N TYR A 34 -25.53 -20.58 45.86
CA TYR A 34 -24.30 -19.79 45.97
C TYR A 34 -23.84 -19.24 44.62
N LEU A 35 -23.90 -20.04 43.55
CA LEU A 35 -23.57 -19.61 42.20
C LEU A 35 -24.58 -18.58 41.69
N LYS A 36 -25.88 -18.78 41.92
CA LYS A 36 -26.93 -17.81 41.54
C LYS A 36 -26.73 -16.46 42.23
N HIS A 37 -26.36 -16.46 43.51
CA HIS A 37 -26.09 -15.23 44.26
C HIS A 37 -24.80 -14.50 43.81
N ASN A 38 -23.78 -15.23 43.37
CA ASN A 38 -22.52 -14.64 42.88
C ASN A 38 -22.58 -14.21 41.41
N ILE A 39 -23.42 -14.84 40.57
CA ILE A 39 -23.64 -14.46 39.17
C ILE A 39 -24.31 -13.09 39.06
N GLU A 40 -25.15 -12.69 40.03
CA GLU A 40 -25.78 -11.35 40.04
C GLU A 40 -24.77 -10.21 40.30
N LYS A 41 -23.61 -10.50 40.90
CA LYS A 41 -22.53 -9.52 41.12
C LYS A 41 -21.65 -9.25 39.88
N ASP A 42 -21.83 -10.00 38.79
CA ASP A 42 -20.92 -9.99 37.63
C ASP A 42 -21.27 -8.94 36.54
N ARG A 43 -22.17 -7.99 36.83
CA ARG A 43 -22.59 -6.94 35.86
C ARG A 43 -21.43 -6.05 35.37
N THR A 44 -20.41 -5.83 36.19
CA THR A 44 -19.21 -5.04 35.83
C THR A 44 -18.21 -5.84 35.00
N ARG A 45 -18.11 -7.16 35.22
CA ARG A 45 -17.21 -8.07 34.49
C ARG A 45 -17.73 -8.37 33.09
N PHE A 46 -19.06 -8.49 32.90
CA PHE A 46 -19.68 -8.58 31.58
C PHE A 46 -19.45 -7.33 30.73
N LYS A 47 -19.51 -6.13 31.33
CA LYS A 47 -19.16 -4.88 30.63
C LYS A 47 -17.70 -4.88 30.20
N GLN A 48 -16.77 -5.27 31.08
CA GLN A 48 -15.35 -5.40 30.72
C GLN A 48 -15.12 -6.44 29.62
N HIS A 49 -15.78 -7.59 29.68
CA HIS A 49 -15.65 -8.63 28.66
C HIS A 49 -16.17 -8.18 27.29
N PHE A 50 -17.27 -7.42 27.26
CA PHE A 50 -17.84 -6.85 26.02
C PHE A 50 -16.96 -5.74 25.46
N VAL A 51 -16.40 -4.88 26.32
CA VAL A 51 -15.46 -3.82 25.93
C VAL A 51 -14.18 -4.40 25.36
N VAL A 52 -13.60 -5.42 26.02
CA VAL A 52 -12.38 -6.09 25.56
C VAL A 52 -12.61 -6.84 24.24
N LYS A 53 -13.74 -7.56 24.10
CA LYS A 53 -14.11 -8.23 22.83
C LYS A 53 -14.26 -7.22 21.68
N ASN A 54 -14.88 -6.07 21.92
CA ASN A 54 -15.03 -5.03 20.90
C ASN A 54 -13.69 -4.35 20.53
N ILE A 55 -12.80 -4.12 21.50
CA ILE A 55 -11.46 -3.57 21.24
C ILE A 55 -10.62 -4.56 20.44
N ILE A 56 -10.61 -5.83 20.82
CA ILE A 56 -9.90 -6.90 20.08
C ILE A 56 -10.49 -7.02 18.68
N GLN A 57 -11.82 -7.00 18.52
CA GLN A 57 -12.45 -7.08 17.21
C GLN A 57 -12.07 -5.88 16.32
N ARG A 58 -12.05 -4.65 16.87
CA ARG A 58 -11.59 -3.45 16.15
C ARG A 58 -10.11 -3.54 15.80
N PHE A 59 -9.28 -4.07 16.69
CA PHE A 59 -7.85 -4.28 16.43
C PHE A 59 -7.62 -5.33 15.35
N VAL A 60 -8.34 -6.46 15.38
CA VAL A 60 -8.25 -7.50 14.34
C VAL A 60 -8.69 -6.95 12.99
N VAL A 61 -9.77 -6.17 12.94
CA VAL A 61 -10.20 -5.48 11.72
C VAL A 61 -9.14 -4.49 11.25
N PHE A 62 -8.57 -3.69 12.15
CA PHE A 62 -7.50 -2.75 11.84
C PHE A 62 -6.25 -3.46 11.31
N VAL A 63 -5.78 -4.52 11.97
CA VAL A 63 -4.65 -5.33 11.55
C VAL A 63 -4.94 -5.98 10.20
N ASN A 64 -6.15 -6.51 9.97
CA ASN A 64 -6.52 -7.07 8.67
C ASN A 64 -6.54 -6.02 7.55
N VAL A 65 -7.06 -4.82 7.82
CA VAL A 65 -7.05 -3.69 6.86
C VAL A 65 -5.63 -3.19 6.61
N PHE A 66 -4.83 -3.05 7.66
CA PHE A 66 -3.43 -2.65 7.59
C PHE A 66 -2.61 -3.67 6.81
N LEU A 67 -2.73 -4.97 7.14
CA LEU A 67 -2.05 -6.05 6.43
C LEU A 67 -2.50 -6.14 4.96
N LYS A 68 -3.76 -5.84 4.64
CA LYS A 68 -4.23 -5.76 3.26
C LYS A 68 -3.60 -4.57 2.53
N LYS A 69 -3.56 -3.39 3.15
CA LYS A 69 -2.92 -2.18 2.59
C LYS A 69 -1.41 -2.38 2.44
N PHE A 70 -0.77 -3.03 3.41
CA PHE A 70 0.65 -3.36 3.42
C PHE A 70 1.02 -4.43 2.40
N LYS A 71 0.21 -5.49 2.24
CA LYS A 71 0.35 -6.44 1.12
C LYS A 71 0.19 -5.76 -0.24
N ASN A 72 -0.76 -4.84 -0.37
CA ASN A 72 -0.93 -4.05 -1.61
C ASN A 72 0.26 -3.10 -1.84
N PHE A 73 0.84 -2.56 -0.77
CA PHE A 73 2.06 -1.75 -0.83
C PHE A 73 3.27 -2.59 -1.29
N LEU A 74 3.48 -3.78 -0.70
CA LEU A 74 4.55 -4.70 -1.09
C LEU A 74 4.40 -5.25 -2.52
N LYS A 75 3.17 -5.31 -3.06
CA LYS A 75 2.93 -5.73 -4.45
C LYS A 75 3.25 -4.64 -5.49
N ARG A 76 3.36 -3.36 -5.11
CA ARG A 76 3.37 -2.24 -6.07
C ARG A 76 4.68 -2.05 -6.85
N GLY A 77 5.85 -2.34 -6.29
CA GLY A 77 7.13 -1.93 -6.89
C GLY A 77 7.75 -2.85 -7.96
N TYR A 78 7.18 -4.03 -8.21
CA TYR A 78 7.81 -5.00 -9.14
C TYR A 78 6.82 -5.79 -9.99
N LEU A 79 5.61 -6.03 -9.49
CA LEU A 79 4.56 -6.74 -10.27
C LEU A 79 3.94 -5.87 -11.37
N MET A 80 4.21 -4.56 -11.40
CA MET A 80 3.61 -3.65 -12.37
C MET A 80 4.37 -3.55 -13.69
N PHE A 81 5.68 -3.83 -13.74
CA PHE A 81 6.46 -3.70 -14.97
C PHE A 81 5.92 -4.55 -16.14
N PRO A 82 5.64 -5.86 -15.96
CA PRO A 82 5.08 -6.69 -17.03
C PRO A 82 3.76 -6.13 -17.59
N GLU A 83 2.88 -5.66 -16.69
CA GLU A 83 1.57 -5.11 -17.04
C GLU A 83 1.69 -3.77 -17.78
N ARG A 84 2.54 -2.87 -17.28
CA ARG A 84 2.77 -1.54 -17.85
C ARG A 84 3.45 -1.62 -19.22
N LEU A 85 4.45 -2.49 -19.38
CA LEU A 85 5.08 -2.76 -20.68
C LEU A 85 4.06 -3.25 -21.71
N LYS A 86 3.25 -4.25 -21.33
CA LYS A 86 2.22 -4.81 -22.20
C LYS A 86 1.16 -3.76 -22.56
N LYS A 87 0.77 -2.91 -21.62
CA LYS A 87 -0.18 -1.81 -21.84
C LYS A 87 0.38 -0.78 -22.82
N LEU A 88 1.61 -0.31 -22.62
CA LEU A 88 2.27 0.65 -23.50
C LEU A 88 2.43 0.11 -24.92
N ARG A 89 2.90 -1.14 -25.06
CA ARG A 89 3.05 -1.79 -26.37
C ARG A 89 1.71 -1.87 -27.11
N LYS A 90 0.64 -2.30 -26.43
CA LYS A 90 -0.70 -2.40 -27.02
C LYS A 90 -1.26 -1.03 -27.40
N ALA A 91 -1.08 -0.02 -26.54
CA ALA A 91 -1.52 1.35 -26.82
C ALA A 91 -0.84 1.93 -28.07
N ALA A 92 0.41 1.53 -28.33
CA ALA A 92 1.15 1.92 -29.51
C ALA A 92 0.94 0.98 -30.72
N GLY A 93 -0.03 0.05 -30.67
CA GLY A 93 -0.40 -0.82 -31.80
C GLY A 93 0.68 -1.84 -32.20
N MET A 94 1.64 -2.15 -31.34
CA MET A 94 2.79 -2.98 -31.69
C MET A 94 2.59 -4.46 -31.33
N SER A 95 3.07 -5.36 -32.19
CA SER A 95 3.30 -6.76 -31.84
C SER A 95 4.54 -6.89 -30.94
N GLN A 96 4.66 -8.00 -30.18
CA GLN A 96 5.87 -8.26 -29.38
C GLN A 96 7.14 -8.30 -30.27
N LYS A 97 7.01 -8.82 -31.50
CA LYS A 97 8.09 -8.85 -32.49
C LYS A 97 8.51 -7.44 -32.91
N ASN A 98 7.55 -6.55 -33.17
CA ASN A 98 7.84 -5.18 -33.58
C ASN A 98 8.53 -4.39 -32.46
N LEU A 99 8.07 -4.55 -31.21
CA LEU A 99 8.72 -3.93 -30.05
C LEU A 99 10.14 -4.47 -29.86
N ALA A 100 10.34 -5.77 -30.03
CA ALA A 100 11.66 -6.39 -29.93
C ALA A 100 12.65 -5.80 -30.94
N LEU A 101 12.22 -5.58 -32.19
CA LEU A 101 13.02 -4.92 -33.22
C LEU A 101 13.37 -3.49 -32.83
N LYS A 102 12.43 -2.71 -32.29
CA LYS A 102 12.66 -1.32 -31.87
C LYS A 102 13.62 -1.22 -30.69
N LEU A 103 13.54 -2.15 -29.74
CA LEU A 103 14.41 -2.20 -28.56
C LEU A 103 15.67 -3.05 -28.77
N ASN A 104 15.98 -3.44 -30.01
CA ASN A 104 17.13 -4.28 -30.36
C ASN A 104 17.31 -5.48 -29.39
N THR A 105 16.26 -6.28 -29.24
CA THR A 105 16.19 -7.46 -28.37
C THR A 105 15.42 -8.58 -29.07
N SER A 106 15.36 -9.77 -28.47
CA SER A 106 14.58 -10.88 -29.02
C SER A 106 13.10 -10.78 -28.66
N GLN A 107 12.21 -11.30 -29.53
CA GLN A 107 10.78 -11.41 -29.22
C GLN A 107 10.54 -12.24 -27.94
N GLN A 108 11.37 -13.28 -27.72
CA GLN A 108 11.33 -14.11 -26.52
C GLN A 108 11.59 -13.29 -25.25
N ASN A 109 12.56 -12.37 -25.29
CA ASN A 109 12.82 -11.47 -24.16
C ASN A 109 11.60 -10.60 -23.86
N ILE A 110 10.97 -9.98 -24.87
CA ILE A 110 9.74 -9.20 -24.68
C ILE A 110 8.64 -10.06 -24.05
N ASN A 111 8.46 -11.29 -24.52
CA ASN A 111 7.48 -12.21 -23.94
C ASN A 111 7.81 -12.54 -22.46
N TYR A 112 9.07 -12.83 -22.14
CA TYR A 112 9.48 -13.08 -20.76
C TYR A 112 9.24 -11.87 -19.86
N TRP A 113 9.50 -10.67 -20.36
CA TRP A 113 9.29 -9.41 -19.66
C TRP A 113 7.81 -9.13 -19.39
N GLU A 114 6.95 -9.31 -20.41
CA GLU A 114 5.50 -9.09 -20.28
C GLU A 114 4.77 -10.13 -19.43
N ASN A 115 5.37 -11.30 -19.22
CA ASN A 115 4.84 -12.35 -18.35
C ASN A 115 5.53 -12.39 -16.98
N GLY A 116 6.46 -11.47 -16.70
CA GLY A 116 7.19 -11.43 -15.43
C GLY A 116 8.12 -12.63 -15.19
N GLN A 117 8.44 -13.40 -16.22
CA GLN A 117 9.33 -14.57 -16.15
C GLN A 117 10.80 -14.17 -16.05
N ARG A 118 11.14 -13.00 -16.59
CA ARG A 118 12.48 -12.40 -16.53
C ARG A 118 12.36 -10.89 -16.55
N ASN A 119 13.32 -10.21 -15.93
CA ASN A 119 13.41 -8.76 -16.02
C ASN A 119 14.39 -8.29 -17.11
N PRO A 120 14.15 -7.10 -17.69
CA PRO A 120 15.17 -6.42 -18.48
C PRO A 120 16.36 -6.03 -17.59
N LYS A 121 17.53 -5.94 -18.20
CA LYS A 121 18.67 -5.26 -17.56
C LYS A 121 18.40 -3.75 -17.51
N ARG A 122 19.16 -3.04 -16.67
CA ARG A 122 19.03 -1.58 -16.49
C ARG A 122 19.04 -0.84 -17.83
N GLU A 123 19.94 -1.21 -18.74
CA GLU A 123 20.08 -0.55 -20.04
C GLU A 123 18.80 -0.68 -20.87
N LYS A 124 18.23 -1.89 -20.94
CA LYS A 124 16.96 -2.12 -21.66
C LYS A 124 15.76 -1.47 -20.98
N LEU A 125 15.78 -1.34 -19.66
CA LEU A 125 14.73 -0.63 -18.94
C LEU A 125 14.72 0.87 -19.28
N ILE A 126 15.90 1.50 -19.35
CA ILE A 126 16.06 2.91 -19.76
C ILE A 126 15.66 3.09 -21.23
N GLU A 127 16.17 2.26 -22.15
CA GLU A 127 15.79 2.31 -23.57
C GLU A 127 14.26 2.17 -23.76
N THR A 128 13.62 1.33 -22.95
CA THR A 128 12.16 1.15 -22.99
C THR A 128 11.42 2.39 -22.48
N ALA A 129 11.93 3.02 -21.41
CA ALA A 129 11.38 4.26 -20.86
C ALA A 129 11.44 5.38 -21.90
N ASP A 130 12.62 5.58 -22.50
CA ASP A 130 12.85 6.58 -23.54
C ASP A 130 11.98 6.34 -24.77
N PHE A 131 11.89 5.08 -25.22
CA PHE A 131 11.09 4.70 -26.39
C PHE A 131 9.60 5.03 -26.23
N PHE A 132 9.04 4.83 -25.03
CA PHE A 132 7.65 5.13 -24.73
C PHE A 132 7.43 6.55 -24.17
N ASP A 133 8.49 7.35 -24.06
CA ASP A 133 8.47 8.70 -23.50
C ASP A 133 7.84 8.73 -22.10
N VAL A 134 8.31 7.83 -21.24
CA VAL A 134 7.88 7.69 -19.83
C VAL A 134 9.09 7.54 -18.91
N SER A 135 8.90 7.74 -17.61
CA SER A 135 9.95 7.54 -16.60
C SER A 135 10.16 6.05 -16.28
N VAL A 136 11.37 5.71 -15.84
CA VAL A 136 11.67 4.37 -15.32
C VAL A 136 10.80 4.06 -14.08
N ASP A 137 10.53 5.06 -13.24
CA ASP A 137 9.63 4.91 -12.08
C ASP A 137 8.20 4.58 -12.49
N TYR A 138 7.73 5.17 -13.60
CA TYR A 138 6.48 4.76 -14.23
C TYR A 138 6.58 3.36 -14.83
N LEU A 139 7.70 2.92 -15.39
CA LEU A 139 7.76 1.52 -15.85
C LEU A 139 7.71 0.53 -14.69
N LEU A 140 8.35 0.84 -13.57
CA LEU A 140 8.52 -0.10 -12.45
C LEU A 140 7.31 -0.20 -11.50
N GLY A 141 6.42 0.79 -11.47
CA GLY A 141 5.32 0.80 -10.49
C GLY A 141 5.51 1.79 -9.34
N ASN A 142 6.59 2.57 -9.35
CA ASN A 142 6.94 3.49 -8.25
C ASN A 142 6.05 4.74 -8.24
N THR A 143 5.56 5.16 -9.40
CA THR A 143 4.61 6.27 -9.57
C THR A 143 3.56 5.92 -10.63
N ASP A 144 2.37 6.50 -10.55
CA ASP A 144 1.37 6.45 -11.63
C ASP A 144 1.54 7.59 -12.65
N GLU A 145 2.39 8.57 -12.35
CA GLU A 145 2.75 9.66 -13.26
C GLU A 145 3.73 9.18 -14.31
N LYS A 146 3.38 9.37 -15.59
CA LYS A 146 4.22 8.91 -16.71
C LYS A 146 5.58 9.58 -16.77
N LYS A 147 5.71 10.82 -16.27
CA LYS A 147 6.96 11.57 -16.24
C LYS A 147 7.07 12.30 -14.90
N PRO A 148 8.29 12.54 -14.40
CA PRO A 148 8.49 13.43 -13.27
C PRO A 148 7.98 14.83 -13.62
N VAL A 149 7.37 15.51 -12.66
CA VAL A 149 6.87 16.88 -12.81
C VAL A 149 7.98 17.84 -13.30
N LEU A 150 9.18 17.73 -12.73
CA LEU A 150 10.34 18.56 -13.10
C LEU A 150 10.79 18.35 -14.55
N GLU A 151 10.74 17.10 -15.04
CA GLU A 151 11.09 16.78 -16.43
C GLU A 151 10.02 17.29 -17.40
N THR A 152 8.76 17.31 -16.97
CA THR A 152 7.64 17.85 -17.76
C THR A 152 7.80 19.34 -18.03
N ALA A 153 8.20 20.12 -17.01
CA ALA A 153 8.45 21.56 -17.17
C ALA A 153 9.61 21.84 -18.15
N GLN A 154 10.71 21.07 -18.05
CA GLN A 154 11.85 21.20 -18.96
C GLN A 154 11.50 20.80 -20.40
N ILE A 155 10.75 19.71 -20.57
CA ILE A 155 10.29 19.27 -21.90
C ILE A 155 9.34 20.29 -22.52
N LEU A 156 8.42 20.85 -21.73
CA LEU A 156 7.52 21.89 -22.21
C LEU A 156 8.30 23.13 -22.64
N PHE A 157 9.24 23.59 -21.81
CA PHE A 157 10.11 24.71 -22.15
C PHE A 157 10.83 24.47 -23.49
N ARG A 158 11.49 23.31 -23.65
CA ARG A 158 12.22 22.99 -24.88
C ARG A 158 11.30 22.96 -26.11
N LYS A 159 10.15 22.31 -25.99
CA LYS A 159 9.15 22.27 -27.08
C LYS A 159 8.67 23.66 -27.46
N THR A 160 8.37 24.52 -26.50
CA THR A 160 7.97 25.91 -26.78
C THR A 160 9.07 26.69 -27.49
N VAL A 161 10.34 26.50 -27.09
CA VAL A 161 11.47 27.14 -27.78
C VAL A 161 11.59 26.66 -29.22
N ASP A 162 11.48 25.35 -29.44
CA ASP A 162 11.60 24.72 -30.75
C ASP A 162 10.41 25.09 -31.68
N ASP A 163 9.18 25.03 -31.18
CA ASP A 163 7.94 25.25 -31.94
C ASP A 163 7.79 26.71 -32.38
N PHE A 164 8.27 27.67 -31.57
CA PHE A 164 8.15 29.11 -31.84
C PHE A 164 9.47 29.77 -32.28
N ASN A 165 10.57 29.02 -32.36
CA ASN A 165 11.90 29.50 -32.74
C ASN A 165 12.32 30.77 -31.96
N LEU A 166 12.14 30.72 -30.63
CA LEU A 166 12.31 31.88 -29.75
C LEU A 166 13.75 32.42 -29.79
N THR A 167 13.91 33.75 -29.80
CA THR A 167 15.22 34.38 -29.66
C THR A 167 15.77 34.18 -28.26
N LYS A 168 17.09 34.33 -28.07
CA LYS A 168 17.72 34.21 -26.75
C LYS A 168 17.09 35.13 -25.70
N GLU A 169 16.69 36.34 -26.11
CA GLU A 169 16.04 37.31 -25.24
C GLU A 169 14.63 36.86 -24.83
N GLN A 170 13.84 36.35 -25.78
CA GLN A 170 12.52 35.80 -25.48
C GLN A 170 12.60 34.55 -24.60
N GLN A 171 13.61 33.70 -24.81
CA GLN A 171 13.86 32.54 -23.94
C GLN A 171 14.18 32.97 -22.51
N GLU A 172 14.98 34.02 -22.34
CA GLU A 172 15.34 34.51 -21.01
C GLU A 172 14.16 35.16 -20.30
N GLN A 173 13.38 35.97 -21.03
CA GLN A 173 12.15 36.53 -20.49
C GLN A 173 11.17 35.44 -20.06
N PHE A 174 11.02 34.40 -20.87
CA PHE A 174 10.12 33.29 -20.56
C PHE A 174 10.56 32.51 -19.31
N LYS A 175 11.87 32.37 -19.05
CA LYS A 175 12.36 31.79 -17.79
C LYS A 175 11.99 32.68 -16.59
N ILE A 176 12.22 33.98 -16.70
CA ILE A 176 11.88 34.95 -15.64
C ILE A 176 10.38 34.87 -15.31
N ASP A 177 9.54 34.78 -16.34
CA ASP A 177 8.08 34.69 -16.15
C ASP A 177 7.67 33.39 -15.43
N ILE A 178 8.30 32.26 -15.76
CA ILE A 178 8.08 30.99 -15.07
C ILE A 178 8.51 31.08 -13.60
N ASP A 179 9.70 31.62 -13.33
CA ASP A 179 10.22 31.76 -11.97
C ASP A 179 9.32 32.65 -11.11
N ASN A 180 8.89 33.79 -11.67
CA ASN A 180 7.93 34.68 -11.02
C ASN A 180 6.59 34.00 -10.74
N PHE A 181 6.08 33.20 -11.68
CA PHE A 181 4.85 32.45 -11.50
C PHE A 181 4.95 31.41 -10.37
N ILE A 182 6.06 30.66 -10.33
CA ILE A 182 6.31 29.67 -9.27
C ILE A 182 6.37 30.35 -7.91
N GLU A 183 7.11 31.46 -7.80
CA GLU A 183 7.25 32.22 -6.56
C GLU A 183 5.92 32.81 -6.09
N MET A 184 5.12 33.35 -7.01
CA MET A 184 3.76 33.83 -6.72
C MET A 184 2.87 32.71 -6.15
N ARG A 185 2.87 31.53 -6.78
CA ARG A 185 2.07 30.39 -6.31
C ARG A 185 2.57 29.87 -4.96
N ARG A 186 3.88 29.88 -4.72
CA ARG A 186 4.48 29.49 -3.44
C ARG A 186 3.95 30.34 -2.29
N LYS A 187 3.99 31.66 -2.42
CA LYS A 187 3.48 32.60 -1.41
C LYS A 187 2.00 32.41 -1.11
N ALA A 188 1.18 32.22 -2.14
CA ALA A 188 -0.25 31.98 -1.96
C ALA A 188 -0.54 30.72 -1.11
N PHE A 189 0.24 29.65 -1.27
CA PHE A 189 0.08 28.43 -0.46
C PHE A 189 0.64 28.56 0.97
N GLU A 190 1.56 29.49 1.20
CA GLU A 190 2.05 29.83 2.55
C GLU A 190 0.98 30.63 3.31
N GLU A 191 0.32 31.59 2.65
CA GLU A 191 -0.75 32.43 3.22
C GLU A 191 -2.06 31.66 3.52
N GLU A 192 -2.35 30.58 2.79
CA GLU A 192 -3.53 29.73 3.03
C GLU A 192 -3.40 28.81 4.28
N GLN A 193 -2.22 28.74 4.91
CA GLN A 193 -1.95 27.90 6.07
C GLN A 193 -2.00 28.63 7.42
N ASP A 194 -2.16 29.97 7.40
CA ASP A 194 -2.36 30.84 8.57
C ASP A 194 -3.86 31.11 8.84
#